data_AF-A0A7C4FD44-F1
#
_entry.id   AF-A0A7C4FD44-F1
#
_cell.length_a   1.000
_cell.length_b   1.000
_cell.length_c   1.000
_cell.angle_alpha   90.00
_cell.angle_beta   90.00
_cell.angle_gamma   90.00
#
_symmetry.space_group_name_H-M   'P 1'
#
loop_
_entity.id
_entity.type
_entity.pdbx_description
1 polymer ?
#
loop_
_entity_poly.entity_id
_entity_poly.type
_entity_poly.pdbx_seq_one_letter_code
_entity_poly.pdbx_strand_id
1 'polypeptide(L)' 'MEANEIVEWEEEARKLRRERADWEFIEKLPPKLKAALKYYIETGDFRAAQQIAGLDFEDFRELIRKARIPVIL' A
#
# COMPACT_ATOMS: atom_id res chain seq x y z
N MET A 1 -22.32 -8.91 -3.35
CA MET A 1 -21.26 -8.53 -4.28
C MET A 1 -20.96 -9.76 -5.11
N GLU A 2 -21.26 -9.70 -6.40
CA GLU A 2 -20.90 -10.74 -7.35
C GLU A 2 -19.38 -10.76 -7.56
N ALA A 3 -18.80 -11.91 -7.94
CA ALA A 3 -17.34 -12.04 -8.07
C ALA A 3 -16.72 -10.98 -9.00
N ASN A 4 -17.44 -10.57 -10.05
CA ASN A 4 -16.98 -9.55 -10.99
C ASN A 4 -16.90 -8.15 -10.35
N GLU A 5 -17.86 -7.80 -9.49
CA GLU A 5 -17.86 -6.53 -8.75
C GLU A 5 -16.67 -6.45 -7.77
N ILE A 6 -16.28 -7.58 -7.16
CA ILE A 6 -15.12 -7.63 -6.25
C ILE A 6 -13.83 -7.33 -7.03
N VAL A 7 -13.68 -7.95 -8.20
CA VAL A 7 -12.49 -7.77 -9.05
C VAL A 7 -12.37 -6.32 -9.52
N GLU A 8 -13.47 -5.74 -10.01
CA GLU A 8 -13.50 -4.34 -10.44
C GLU A 8 -13.15 -3.39 -9.29
N TRP A 9 -13.69 -3.65 -8.10
CA TRP A 9 -13.40 -2.85 -6.92
C TRP A 9 -11.92 -2.95 -6.48
N GLU A 10 -11.33 -4.15 -6.51
CA GLU A 10 -9.91 -4.33 -6.22
C GLU A 10 -9.00 -3.63 -7.24
N GLU A 11 -9.37 -3.64 -8.52
CA GLU A 11 -8.64 -2.94 -9.59
C GLU A 11 -8.68 -1.42 -9.41
N GLU A 12 -9.86 -0.86 -9.15
CA GLU A 12 -10.02 0.56 -8.86
C GLU A 12 -9.26 0.95 -7.58
N ALA A 13 -9.30 0.11 -6.54
CA ALA A 13 -8.55 0.32 -5.32
C ALA A 13 -7.02 0.31 -5.55
N ARG A 14 -6.52 -0.59 -6.40
CA ARG A 14 -5.10 -0.65 -6.79
C ARG A 14 -4.70 0.61 -7.57
N LYS A 15 -5.52 1.00 -8.54
CA LYS A 15 -5.29 2.19 -9.37
C LYS A 15 -5.23 3.44 -8.51
N LEU A 16 -6.18 3.62 -7.60
CA LEU A 16 -6.20 4.76 -6.68
C LEU A 16 -4.95 4.81 -5.79
N ARG A 17 -4.49 3.66 -5.27
CA ARG A 17 -3.24 3.61 -4.49
C ARG A 17 -2.03 4.01 -5.33
N ARG A 18 -1.91 3.51 -6.56
CA ARG A 18 -0.81 3.86 -7.48
C ARG A 18 -0.81 5.34 -7.85
N GLU A 19 -1.97 5.91 -8.18
CA GLU A 19 -2.08 7.31 -8.62
C GLU A 19 -1.82 8.31 -7.49
N ARG A 20 -2.16 7.96 -6.25
CA ARG A 20 -2.09 8.87 -5.09
C ARG A 20 -0.79 8.76 -4.30
N ALA A 21 -0.08 7.63 -4.43
CA ALA A 21 1.18 7.41 -3.73
C ALA A 21 2.23 8.47 -4.08
N ASP A 22 2.95 8.93 -3.05
CA ASP A 22 4.13 9.78 -3.21
C ASP A 22 5.33 8.92 -3.63
N TRP A 23 5.45 8.68 -4.93
CA TRP A 23 6.53 7.87 -5.50
C TRP A 23 7.92 8.45 -5.24
N GLU A 24 8.06 9.78 -5.18
CA GLU A 24 9.35 10.42 -4.89
C GLU A 24 9.81 10.09 -3.46
N PHE A 25 8.90 10.14 -2.49
CA PHE A 25 9.16 9.70 -1.12
C PHE A 25 9.51 8.21 -1.08
N ILE A 26 8.69 7.35 -1.71
CA ILE A 26 8.87 5.89 -1.72
C ILE A 26 10.23 5.50 -2.31
N GLU A 27 10.65 6.16 -3.40
CA GLU A 27 11.91 5.84 -4.06
C GLU A 27 13.15 6.25 -3.25
N LYS A 28 13.01 7.14 -2.26
CA LYS A 28 14.10 7.52 -1.34
C LYS A 28 14.21 6.62 -0.11
N LEU A 29 13.25 5.73 0.11
CA LEU A 29 13.25 4.83 1.28
C LEU A 29 14.30 3.71 1.17
N PRO A 30 14.76 3.16 2.31
CA PRO A 30 15.53 1.92 2.34
C PRO A 30 14.82 0.80 1.56
N PRO A 31 15.57 -0.12 0.91
CA PRO A 31 15.01 -1.13 0.00
C PRO A 31 13.86 -1.94 0.60
N LYS A 32 13.94 -2.30 1.89
CA LYS A 32 12.92 -3.08 2.60
C LYS A 32 11.59 -2.34 2.74
N LEU A 33 11.63 -1.07 3.16
CA LEU A 33 10.43 -0.24 3.30
C LEU A 33 9.82 0.10 1.94
N LYS A 34 10.67 0.37 0.94
CA LYS A 34 10.25 0.57 -0.44
C LYS A 34 9.50 -0.65 -0.99
N ALA A 35 10.06 -1.85 -0.80
CA ALA A 35 9.43 -3.10 -1.23
C ALA A 35 8.08 -3.34 -0.54
N ALA A 36 8.00 -3.08 0.77
CA ALA A 36 6.75 -3.20 1.53
C ALA A 36 5.65 -2.28 0.99
N LEU A 37 5.97 -1.00 0.74
CA LEU A 37 4.99 -0.05 0.22
C LEU A 37 4.56 -0.36 -1.21
N LYS A 38 5.50 -0.77 -2.08
CA LYS A 38 5.15 -1.23 -3.44
C LYS A 38 4.21 -2.44 -3.38
N TYR A 39 4.52 -3.41 -2.53
CA TYR A 39 3.62 -4.55 -2.31
C TYR A 39 2.24 -4.09 -1.83
N TYR A 40 2.16 -3.22 -0.82
CA TYR A 40 0.88 -2.69 -0.33
C TYR A 40 0.11 -1.90 -1.40
N ILE A 41 0.78 -1.18 -2.31
CA ILE A 41 0.13 -0.47 -3.43
C ILE A 41 -0.47 -1.43 -4.45
N GLU A 42 0.12 -2.60 -4.63
CA GLU A 42 -0.35 -3.61 -5.59
C GLU A 42 -1.47 -4.49 -5.04
N THR A 43 -1.35 -4.91 -3.78
CA THR A 43 -2.21 -5.96 -3.21
C THR A 43 -3.27 -5.43 -2.26
N GLY A 44 -2.94 -4.39 -1.50
CA GLY A 44 -3.81 -3.85 -0.46
C GLY A 44 -3.70 -4.64 0.85
N ASP A 45 -2.86 -5.69 0.85
CA ASP A 45 -2.62 -6.51 2.02
C ASP A 45 -1.68 -5.78 2.98
N PHE A 46 -2.30 -5.12 3.96
CA PHE A 46 -1.59 -4.40 5.01
C PHE A 46 -0.72 -5.33 5.86
N ARG A 47 -1.18 -6.54 6.17
CA ARG A 47 -0.50 -7.43 7.13
C ARG A 47 0.78 -8.01 6.53
N ALA A 48 0.71 -8.50 5.29
CA ALA A 48 1.90 -8.97 4.59
C ALA A 48 2.89 -7.83 4.34
N ALA A 49 2.41 -6.65 3.94
CA ALA A 49 3.27 -5.48 3.74
C ALA A 49 3.97 -5.04 5.05
N GLN A 50 3.23 -5.02 6.16
CA GLN A 50 3.78 -4.73 7.49
C GLN A 50 4.90 -5.71 7.87
N GLN A 51 4.67 -7.01 7.64
CA GLN A 51 5.68 -8.04 7.91
C GLN A 51 6.92 -7.85 7.04
N ILE A 52 6.74 -7.54 5.75
CA ILE A 52 7.85 -7.20 4.84
C ILE A 52 8.62 -5.98 5.34
N ALA A 53 7.93 -4.95 5.85
CA ALA A 53 8.57 -3.76 6.41
C ALA A 53 9.35 -4.08 7.69
N GLY A 54 8.86 -5.05 8.49
CA GLY A 54 9.39 -5.35 9.82
C GLY A 54 9.12 -4.24 10.83
N LEU A 55 8.01 -3.54 10.66
CA LEU A 55 7.54 -2.48 11.55
C LEU A 55 6.32 -2.96 12.33
N ASP A 56 6.03 -2.31 13.46
CA ASP A 56 4.77 -2.53 14.16
C ASP A 56 3.58 -1.86 13.42
N PHE A 57 2.40 -1.90 14.03
CA PHE A 57 1.19 -1.36 13.42
C PHE A 57 1.20 0.15 13.27
N GLU A 58 1.66 0.86 14.30
CA GLU A 58 1.61 2.30 14.34
C GLU A 58 2.65 2.89 13.39
N ASP A 59 3.87 2.36 13.41
CA ASP A 59 4.96 2.76 12.52
C ASP A 59 4.63 2.50 11.05
N PHE A 60 4.07 1.33 10.73
CA PHE A 60 3.71 1.02 9.34
C PHE A 60 2.54 1.89 8.85
N ARG A 61 1.55 2.15 9.72
CA ARG A 61 0.44 3.06 9.40
C ARG A 61 0.95 4.49 9.18
N GLU A 62 1.92 4.94 9.98
CA GLU A 62 2.54 6.23 9.78
C GLU A 62 3.35 6.31 8.48
N LEU A 63 4.07 5.23 8.13
CA LEU A 63 4.81 5.12 6.88
C LEU A 63 3.88 5.24 5.66
N ILE A 64 2.75 4.53 5.64
CA ILE A 64 1.72 4.63 4.59
C ILE A 64 1.18 6.05 4.48
N ARG A 65 0.89 6.69 5.63
CA ARG A 65 0.41 8.08 5.68
C ARG A 65 1.43 9.06 5.11
N LYS A 66 2.71 8.91 5.47
CA LYS A 66 3.83 9.73 4.92
C LYS A 66 3.97 9.54 3.41
N ALA A 67 3.79 8.32 2.92
CA ALA A 67 3.79 7.98 1.51
C ALA A 67 2.50 8.36 0.76
N ARG A 68 1.51 9.00 1.44
CA ARG A 68 0.22 9.44 0.87
C ARG A 68 -0.59 8.31 0.20
N ILE A 69 -0.36 7.06 0.60
CA ILE A 69 -1.09 5.91 0.04
C ILE A 69 -2.46 5.84 0.75
N PRO A 70 -3.58 5.92 0.01
CA PRO A 70 -4.92 5.82 0.58
C PRO A 70 -5.17 4.42 1.17
N VAL A 71 -5.93 4.38 2.27
CA VAL A 71 -6.47 3.14 2.86
C VAL A 71 -7.88 2.98 2.32
N ILE A 72 -8.13 1.85 1.67
CA ILE A 72 -9.38 1.52 0.99
C ILE A 72 -9.93 0.27 1.67
N LEU A 73 -11.17 0.33 2.14
CA LEU A 73 -11.83 -0.67 2.98
C LEU A 73 -12.91 -1.40 2.20
#